data_AF-A0A4Y8BKR4-F1
#
_entry.id   AF-A0A4Y8BKR4-F1
#
_cell.length_a   1.000
_cell.length_b   1.000
_cell.length_c   1.000
_cell.angle_alpha   90.00
_cell.angle_beta   90.00
_cell.angle_gamma   90.00
#
_symmetry.space_group_name_H-M   'P 1'
#
loop_
_entity.id
_entity.type
_entity.pdbx_description
1 polymer ?
#
loop_
_entity_poly.entity_id
_entity_poly.type
_entity_poly.pdbx_seq_one_letter_code
_entity_poly.pdbx_strand_id
1 'polypeptide(L)' 'MEFEIGGRGDFIVEVDTEVLFSKRGLIACESERFPEVGEITKLIKARK' A
#
# COMPACT_ATOMS: atom_id res chain seq x y z
N MET A 1 7.61 -12.01 5.65
CA MET A 1 7.40 -10.55 5.61
C MET A 1 8.76 -9.96 5.37
N GLU A 2 8.96 -9.37 4.20
CA GLU A 2 10.23 -8.79 3.78
C GLU A 2 10.05 -7.28 3.67
N PHE A 3 11.09 -6.53 4.03
CA PHE A 3 11.09 -5.08 3.94
C PHE A 3 12.20 -4.64 3.01
N GLU A 4 11.86 -3.79 2.05
CA GLU A 4 12.80 -3.23 1.09
C GLU A 4 12.89 -1.71 1.28
N ILE A 5 14.09 -1.17 1.09
CA ILE A 5 14.30 0.27 1.12
C ILE A 5 13.89 0.82 -0.26
N GLY A 6 12.73 1.48 -0.30
CA GLY A 6 12.25 2.20 -1.48
C GLY A 6 12.99 3.53 -1.75
N GLY A 7 12.70 4.15 -2.89
CA GLY A 7 13.22 5.46 -3.27
C GLY A 7 12.29 6.62 -2.87
N ARG A 8 12.73 7.87 -3.11
CA ARG A 8 11.93 9.11 -3.26
C ARG A 8 10.61 9.27 -2.45
N GLY A 9 10.57 8.78 -1.20
CA GLY A 9 9.39 8.86 -0.34
C GLY A 9 8.27 7.89 -0.70
N ASP A 10 8.59 6.82 -1.42
CA ASP A 10 7.67 5.76 -1.81
C ASP A 10 7.24 4.94 -0.59
N PHE A 11 5.97 4.54 -0.59
CA PHE A 11 5.43 3.58 0.36
C PHE A 11 4.46 2.70 -0.39
N ILE A 12 4.87 1.44 -0.60
CA ILE A 12 4.16 0.46 -1.41
C ILE A 12 3.98 -0.79 -0.55
N VAL A 13 2.77 -1.33 -0.55
CA VAL A 13 2.44 -2.60 0.09
C VAL A 13 1.96 -3.54 -0.99
N GLU A 14 2.67 -4.66 -1.16
CA GLU A 14 2.36 -5.70 -2.15
C GLU A 14 2.10 -7.03 -1.44
N VAL A 15 1.14 -7.79 -1.94
CA VAL A 15 0.84 -9.16 -1.50
C VAL A 15 0.59 -10.00 -2.75
N ASP A 16 1.27 -11.14 -2.84
CA ASP A 16 1.20 -12.07 -3.97
C ASP A 16 1.42 -11.38 -5.33
N THR A 17 2.42 -10.49 -5.40
CA THR A 17 2.78 -9.67 -6.58
C THR A 17 1.74 -8.62 -7.01
N GLU A 18 0.68 -8.42 -6.22
CA GLU A 18 -0.36 -7.42 -6.50
C GLU A 18 -0.28 -6.26 -5.47
N VAL A 19 -0.17 -5.03 -5.98
CA VAL A 19 -0.11 -3.81 -5.17
C VAL A 19 -1.43 -3.60 -4.44
N LEU A 20 -1.39 -3.67 -3.11
CA LEU A 20 -2.53 -3.39 -2.22
C LEU A 20 -2.65 -1.90 -1.90
N PHE A 21 -1.52 -1.22 -1.74
CA PHE A 21 -1.48 0.21 -1.43
C PHE A 21 -0.22 0.82 -2.03
N SER A 22 -0.35 2.00 -2.62
CA SER A 22 0.78 2.81 -3.03
C SER A 22 0.51 4.26 -2.73
N LYS A 23 1.44 4.90 -2.01
CA LYS A 23 1.36 6.33 -1.66
C LYS A 23 1.30 7.25 -2.88
N ARG A 24 1.87 6.84 -4.02
CA ARG A 24 1.92 7.62 -5.28
C ARG A 24 1.03 7.07 -6.38
N GLY A 25 0.56 5.84 -6.23
CA GLY A 25 0.10 5.04 -7.35
C GLY A 25 -1.24 4.40 -7.11
N LEU A 26 -2.29 5.22 -7.03
CA LEU A 26 -3.57 4.86 -7.66
C LEU A 26 -4.12 6.15 -8.26
N ILE A 27 -4.57 6.07 -9.52
CA ILE A 27 -5.37 7.09 -10.23
C ILE A 27 -6.65 7.49 -9.45
N ALA A 28 -6.90 6.86 -8.28
CA ALA A 28 -8.00 7.08 -7.36
C ALA A 28 -7.58 7.48 -5.92
N CYS A 29 -6.30 7.64 -5.59
CA CYS A 29 -5.90 8.23 -4.31
C CYS A 29 -5.74 9.75 -4.47
N GLU A 30 -6.77 10.49 -4.08
CA GLU A 30 -6.80 11.97 -4.17
C GLU A 30 -5.76 12.68 -3.28
N SER A 31 -4.92 11.96 -2.52
CA SER A 31 -3.90 12.57 -1.65
C SER A 31 -2.74 11.64 -1.34
N GLU A 32 -1.51 12.17 -1.39
CA GLU A 32 -0.30 11.50 -0.91
C GLU A 32 -0.38 11.28 0.60
N ARG A 33 -0.78 10.08 1.02
CA ARG A 33 -0.89 9.74 2.44
C ARG A 33 -0.30 8.37 2.76
N PHE A 34 -0.04 8.17 4.04
CA PHE A 34 0.19 6.84 4.60
C PHE A 34 -1.15 6.16 4.92
N PRO A 35 -1.19 4.82 4.97
CA PRO A 35 -2.39 4.11 5.39
C PRO A 35 -2.72 4.43 6.85
N GLU A 36 -4.02 4.46 7.16
CA GLU A 36 -4.48 4.55 8.54
C GLU A 36 -4.24 3.23 9.29
N VAL A 37 -4.24 3.30 10.63
CA VAL A 37 -4.07 2.11 11.47
C VAL A 37 -5.13 1.07 11.12
N GLY A 38 -4.69 -0.12 10.70
CA GLY A 38 -5.55 -1.24 10.35
C GLY A 38 -6.13 -1.21 8.93
N GLU A 39 -5.85 -0.18 8.12
CA GLU A 39 -6.31 -0.09 6.72
C GLU A 39 -5.76 -1.23 5.86
N ILE A 40 -4.44 -1.45 5.92
CA ILE A 40 -3.79 -2.55 5.18
C ILE A 40 -4.41 -3.90 5.57
N THR A 41 -4.68 -4.13 6.85
CA THR A 41 -5.32 -5.37 7.32
C THR A 41 -6.73 -5.54 6.76
N LYS A 42 -7.51 -4.45 6.62
CA LYS A 42 -8.83 -4.50 5.97
C LYS A 42 -8.70 -4.84 4.49
N LEU A 43 -7.75 -4.23 3.78
CA LEU A 43 -7.48 -4.50 2.36
C LEU A 43 -7.09 -5.96 2.12
N ILE A 44 -6.22 -6.52 2.97
CA ILE A 44 -5.84 -7.94 2.90
C ILE A 44 -7.07 -8.84 3.12
N LYS A 45 -7.93 -8.52 4.09
CA LYS A 45 -9.14 -9.32 4.38
C LYS A 45 -10.17 -9.26 3.26
N ALA A 46 -10.31 -8.12 2.58
CA ALA A 46 -11.26 -7.93 1.50
C ALA A 46 -10.91 -8.73 0.22
N ARG A 47 -9.68 -9.26 0.12
CA ARG A 47 -9.28 -10.16 -0.98
C ARG A 47 -9.75 -11.62 -0.83
N LYS A 48 -10.32 -11.98 0.33
CA LYS A 48 -10.90 -13.32 0.54
C LYS A 48 -12.32 -13.40 0.00
#